data_AF-A0A412JAE6-F1
#
_entry.id   AF-A0A412JAE6-F1
#
_cell.length_a   1.000
_cell.length_b   1.000
_cell.length_c   1.000
_cell.angle_alpha   90.00
_cell.angle_beta   90.00
_cell.angle_gamma   90.00
#
_symmetry.space_group_name_H-M   'P 1'
#
loop_
_entity.id
_entity.type
_entity.pdbx_description
1 polymer ?
#
loop_
_entity_poly.entity_id
_entity_poly.type
_entity_poly.pdbx_seq_one_letter_code
_entity_poly.pdbx_strand_id
1 'polypeptide(L)'
;MKLKEIKKNAHKNVKAHYATYLVLCLAAVLMGSEFSSTLSLLKQDNAKSVSGLLMHSSFVKSMTFLLPEDVFGTTNGVFAHVVNGITSGSFVKTLFLGLSTIVHSKDIASICFVVIGLCISVFYRVYIVNVLPVINRRLFLEGRVYAKLPLDRLVYLMRIRKQMHVAFVKLVKSIILTIMNFTVVGGVYFYYVYFLVDYILAENPTISLKDALSLSRNMMKGHKFECFKWQFSMAGWYILDVCTFGISAIFYSNMYRMAVMCEFYTLRRKEFQSAILNDTYLFEKPSSALMRNTYSDVIAALNAKNPMENAYTGIKKFLCDNFGIIFHLSSKEKQYERYTYNKMEAETMITEVYLLCYPVRLSPIEEAYKKSNLRVLHPNRNYTVTSILVCFFFMCFVGWIWEVSLSMISYGRFVNRGVLHGPWIPIYGFGCVLILLLLKRFRMRPKVEFSMAVLLCGCIEYFTGLVLELTHNGQKWWDYTGYFLNLDGRICAEGLLVFGVGGMAFVYVIAPLIDNWVKEHLNKRLSTACLVLLLLFGADVVYSHFEPNVGEGVTG
;
A
#
# COMPACT_ATOMS: atom_id res chain seq x y z
N MET A 1 9.10 -37.37 -8.57
CA MET A 1 7.94 -36.79 -9.29
C MET A 1 8.35 -36.48 -10.73
N LYS A 2 7.53 -36.78 -11.74
CA LYS A 2 7.91 -36.53 -13.15
C LYS A 2 7.75 -35.04 -13.48
N LEU A 3 8.69 -34.44 -14.22
CA LEU A 3 8.67 -33.01 -14.60
C LEU A 3 7.33 -32.55 -15.23
N LYS A 4 6.66 -33.44 -15.97
CA LYS A 4 5.34 -33.17 -16.57
C LYS A 4 4.26 -32.89 -15.53
N GLU A 5 4.26 -33.64 -14.43
CA GLU A 5 3.29 -33.50 -13.35
C GLU A 5 3.49 -32.18 -12.59
N ILE A 6 4.74 -31.80 -12.39
CA ILE A 6 5.14 -30.54 -11.76
C ILE A 6 4.69 -29.35 -12.58
N LYS A 7 4.92 -29.39 -13.90
CA LYS A 7 4.44 -28.37 -14.83
C LYS A 7 2.91 -28.25 -14.83
N LYS A 8 2.19 -29.36 -14.66
CA LYS A 8 0.72 -29.38 -14.54
C LYS A 8 0.26 -28.75 -13.22
N ASN A 9 0.93 -29.03 -12.11
CA ASN A 9 0.62 -28.42 -10.81
C ASN A 9 0.90 -26.92 -10.81
N ALA A 10 2.03 -26.49 -11.37
CA ALA A 10 2.37 -25.08 -11.54
C ALA A 10 1.31 -24.33 -12.37
N HIS A 11 0.82 -24.94 -13.47
CA HIS A 11 -0.26 -24.36 -14.27
C HIS A 11 -1.56 -24.22 -13.48
N LYS A 12 -1.94 -25.26 -12.72
CA LYS A 12 -3.13 -25.23 -11.86
C LYS A 12 -3.03 -24.13 -10.78
N ASN A 13 -1.85 -23.98 -10.16
CA ASN A 13 -1.59 -22.96 -9.16
C ASN A 13 -1.72 -21.54 -9.77
N VAL A 14 -1.06 -21.27 -10.90
CA VAL A 14 -1.17 -19.98 -11.60
C VAL A 14 -2.61 -19.65 -11.98
N LYS A 15 -3.39 -20.64 -12.45
CA LYS A 15 -4.80 -20.43 -12.80
C LYS A 15 -5.66 -20.07 -11.57
N ALA A 16 -5.39 -20.68 -10.41
CA ALA A 16 -6.13 -20.41 -9.18
C ALA A 16 -5.88 -18.99 -8.64
N HIS A 17 -4.67 -18.46 -8.82
CA HIS A 17 -4.23 -17.19 -8.23
C HIS A 17 -3.85 -16.11 -9.26
N TYR A 18 -4.35 -16.23 -10.49
CA TYR A 18 -3.90 -15.45 -11.64
C TYR A 18 -3.89 -13.94 -11.38
N ALA A 19 -5.00 -13.38 -10.87
CA ALA A 19 -5.11 -11.94 -10.62
C ALA A 19 -4.06 -11.45 -9.59
N THR A 20 -3.86 -12.20 -8.51
CA THR A 20 -2.87 -11.86 -7.49
C THR A 20 -1.46 -11.95 -8.06
N TYR A 21 -1.13 -13.04 -8.75
CA TYR A 21 0.20 -13.21 -9.35
C TYR A 21 0.51 -12.18 -10.43
N LEU A 22 -0.48 -11.77 -11.21
CA LEU A 22 -0.33 -10.70 -12.21
C LEU A 22 0.07 -9.39 -11.53
N VAL A 23 -0.61 -9.02 -10.44
CA VAL A 23 -0.26 -7.82 -9.64
C VAL A 23 1.16 -7.92 -9.08
N LEU A 24 1.56 -9.09 -8.56
CA LEU A 24 2.92 -9.29 -8.01
C LEU A 24 4.01 -9.18 -9.09
N CYS A 25 3.81 -9.81 -10.24
CA CYS A 25 4.76 -9.77 -11.34
C CYS A 25 4.84 -8.37 -11.96
N LEU A 26 3.71 -7.69 -12.11
CA LEU A 26 3.66 -6.31 -12.60
C LEU A 26 4.38 -5.36 -11.63
N ALA A 27 4.14 -5.50 -10.32
CA ALA A 27 4.88 -4.75 -9.31
C ALA A 27 6.40 -5.03 -9.38
N ALA A 28 6.80 -6.29 -9.56
CA ALA A 28 8.22 -6.64 -9.70
C ALA A 28 8.89 -6.04 -10.94
N VAL A 29 8.20 -6.06 -12.08
CA VAL A 29 8.67 -5.44 -13.33
C VAL A 29 8.81 -3.92 -13.16
N LEU A 30 7.76 -3.25 -12.64
CA LEU A 30 7.74 -1.80 -12.48
C LEU A 30 8.79 -1.30 -11.49
N MET A 31 8.99 -2.02 -10.38
CA MET A 31 10.00 -1.68 -9.38
C MET A 31 11.43 -2.05 -9.83
N GLY A 32 11.57 -2.72 -10.98
CA GLY A 32 12.85 -3.14 -11.53
C GLY A 32 13.55 -4.22 -10.70
N SER A 33 12.79 -5.04 -9.96
CA SER A 33 13.36 -6.10 -9.11
C SER A 33 13.73 -7.33 -9.92
N GLU A 34 12.73 -7.96 -10.51
CA GLU A 34 12.86 -9.16 -11.33
C GLU A 34 12.07 -8.95 -12.60
N PHE A 35 12.52 -9.61 -13.67
CA PHE A 35 11.91 -9.49 -14.99
C PHE A 35 12.01 -8.07 -15.59
N SER A 36 12.88 -7.20 -15.08
CA SER A 36 13.11 -5.85 -15.60
C SER A 36 13.53 -5.85 -17.08
N SER A 37 14.18 -6.91 -17.55
CA SER A 37 14.48 -7.13 -18.97
C SER A 37 13.24 -7.27 -19.86
N THR A 38 12.07 -7.55 -19.28
CA THR A 38 10.79 -7.55 -19.99
C THR A 38 10.45 -6.15 -20.49
N LEU A 39 10.73 -5.12 -19.67
CA LEU A 39 10.45 -3.73 -20.03
C LEU A 39 11.39 -3.24 -21.13
N SER A 40 12.63 -3.76 -21.19
CA SER A 40 13.55 -3.45 -22.30
C SER A 40 13.11 -4.03 -23.64
N LEU A 41 12.34 -5.12 -23.66
CA LEU A 41 11.79 -5.70 -24.90
C LEU A 41 10.60 -4.91 -25.46
N LEU A 42 9.88 -4.20 -24.59
CA LEU A 42 8.80 -3.28 -24.98
C LEU A 42 9.31 -1.93 -25.47
N LYS A 43 10.60 -1.66 -25.32
CA LYS A 43 11.20 -0.37 -25.69
C LYS A 43 11.53 -0.35 -27.18
N GLN A 44 10.63 0.19 -28.00
CA GLN A 44 10.98 0.72 -29.31
C GLN A 44 11.67 2.07 -29.12
N ASP A 45 12.85 2.25 -29.70
CA ASP A 45 13.66 3.46 -29.59
C ASP A 45 12.89 4.70 -30.07
N ASN A 46 12.41 5.50 -29.12
CA ASN A 46 12.09 6.91 -29.30
C ASN A 46 12.45 7.64 -27.99
N ALA A 47 13.72 7.98 -27.83
CA ALA A 47 14.18 9.02 -26.90
C ALA A 47 15.61 9.43 -27.28
N LYS A 48 15.73 10.21 -28.36
CA LYS A 48 16.92 11.05 -28.57
C LYS A 48 16.77 12.28 -27.68
N SER A 49 17.82 12.57 -26.92
CA SER A 49 18.08 13.79 -26.17
C SER A 49 17.17 14.05 -24.95
N VAL A 50 17.75 13.99 -23.74
CA VAL A 50 17.82 15.10 -22.77
C VAL A 50 18.47 14.60 -21.46
N SER A 51 19.60 15.24 -21.13
CA SER A 51 20.36 15.32 -19.87
C SER A 51 20.50 14.08 -18.98
N GLY A 52 21.71 13.53 -18.95
CA GLY A 52 22.17 12.56 -17.97
C GLY A 52 22.50 13.21 -16.62
N LEU A 53 21.81 12.78 -15.56
CA LEU A 53 22.41 12.46 -14.25
C LEU A 53 21.39 11.82 -13.28
N LEU A 54 20.07 11.96 -13.51
CA LEU A 54 19.04 11.44 -12.57
C LEU A 54 17.92 10.60 -13.21
N MET A 55 17.86 10.51 -14.55
CA MET A 55 16.93 9.65 -15.31
C MET A 55 17.31 8.14 -15.31
N HIS A 56 18.21 7.71 -14.42
CA HIS A 56 18.68 6.32 -14.33
C HIS A 56 18.08 5.53 -13.17
N SER A 57 17.16 6.11 -12.38
CA SER A 57 16.33 5.25 -11.53
C SER A 57 15.37 4.48 -12.43
N SER A 58 15.43 3.15 -12.36
CA SER A 58 14.43 2.27 -12.99
C SER A 58 13.01 2.66 -12.60
N PHE A 59 12.84 3.27 -11.43
CA PHE A 59 11.58 3.81 -10.92
C PHE A 59 11.01 4.95 -11.78
N VAL A 60 11.78 6.00 -12.07
CA VAL A 60 11.31 7.13 -12.90
C VAL A 60 11.04 6.66 -14.34
N LYS A 61 11.90 5.78 -14.88
CA LYS A 61 11.70 5.16 -16.20
C LYS A 61 10.47 4.25 -16.29
N SER A 62 10.14 3.50 -15.23
CA SER A 62 8.94 2.67 -15.18
C SER A 62 7.67 3.51 -15.02
N MET A 63 7.78 4.67 -14.37
CA MET A 63 6.66 5.58 -14.18
C MET A 63 6.35 6.37 -15.46
N THR A 64 7.36 6.79 -16.22
CA THR A 64 7.20 7.40 -17.55
C THR A 64 6.68 6.41 -18.61
N PHE A 65 6.89 5.09 -18.43
CA PHE A 65 6.30 4.07 -19.31
C PHE A 65 4.77 3.95 -19.17
N LEU A 66 4.22 4.17 -17.97
CA LEU A 66 2.78 4.05 -17.70
C LEU A 66 1.98 5.31 -18.02
N LEU A 67 2.66 6.43 -18.28
CA LEU A 67 2.06 7.72 -18.56
C LEU A 67 2.58 8.16 -19.92
N PRO A 68 1.86 7.86 -21.01
CA PRO A 68 2.22 8.39 -22.31
C PRO A 68 2.37 9.90 -22.23
N GLU A 69 3.39 10.46 -22.90
CA GLU A 69 3.62 11.91 -22.97
C GLU A 69 2.35 12.68 -23.42
N ASP A 70 1.41 11.99 -24.06
CA ASP A 70 0.18 12.55 -24.63
C ASP A 70 -1.16 12.02 -24.06
N VAL A 71 -1.20 11.13 -23.05
CA VAL A 71 -2.50 10.56 -22.59
C VAL A 71 -3.33 11.52 -21.74
N PHE A 72 -2.69 12.47 -21.08
CA PHE A 72 -3.37 13.62 -20.48
C PHE A 72 -2.90 14.86 -21.21
N GLY A 73 -3.43 15.12 -22.41
CA GLY A 73 -3.19 16.34 -23.20
C GLY A 73 -3.65 17.65 -22.52
N THR A 74 -3.81 17.64 -21.20
CA THR A 74 -4.17 18.79 -20.37
C THR A 74 -2.96 19.19 -19.53
N THR A 75 -2.40 20.36 -19.80
CA THR A 75 -1.33 20.98 -19.00
C THR A 75 -1.75 21.34 -17.58
N ASN A 76 -3.06 21.31 -17.30
CA ASN A 76 -3.64 21.96 -16.13
C ASN A 76 -3.98 20.99 -14.99
N GLY A 77 -3.95 19.66 -15.18
CA GLY A 77 -4.32 18.67 -14.15
C GLY A 77 -3.36 18.59 -12.95
N VAL A 78 -3.82 18.18 -11.74
CA VAL A 78 -2.92 17.93 -10.59
C VAL A 78 -1.97 16.76 -10.90
N PHE A 79 -2.50 15.71 -11.51
CA PHE A 79 -1.66 14.60 -11.97
C PHE A 79 -0.76 15.05 -13.11
N ALA A 80 -1.26 15.83 -14.07
CA ALA A 80 -0.43 16.39 -15.12
C ALA A 80 0.69 17.28 -14.56
N HIS A 81 0.44 18.10 -13.53
CA HIS A 81 1.45 18.94 -12.88
C HIS A 81 2.47 18.11 -12.09
N VAL A 82 2.03 17.05 -11.40
CA VAL A 82 2.95 16.12 -10.71
C VAL A 82 3.79 15.35 -11.72
N VAL A 83 3.17 14.84 -12.77
CA VAL A 83 3.86 14.09 -13.84
C VAL A 83 4.80 15.00 -14.60
N ASN A 84 4.33 16.16 -15.06
CA ASN A 84 5.16 17.15 -15.75
C ASN A 84 6.26 17.68 -14.84
N GLY A 85 6.01 17.87 -13.54
CA GLY A 85 7.05 18.29 -12.61
C GLY A 85 8.11 17.21 -12.37
N ILE A 86 7.73 15.93 -12.37
CA ILE A 86 8.66 14.81 -12.27
C ILE A 86 9.44 14.63 -13.58
N THR A 87 8.76 14.68 -14.73
CA THR A 87 9.33 14.51 -16.07
C THR A 87 10.23 15.68 -16.45
N SER A 88 9.83 16.92 -16.16
CA SER A 88 10.64 18.14 -16.39
C SER A 88 11.75 18.35 -15.36
N GLY A 89 11.74 17.56 -14.27
CA GLY A 89 12.65 17.72 -13.13
C GLY A 89 12.45 19.05 -12.37
N SER A 90 11.30 19.72 -12.50
CA SER A 90 11.04 20.98 -11.80
C SER A 90 11.09 20.81 -10.28
N PHE A 91 10.54 19.71 -9.75
CA PHE A 91 10.62 19.39 -8.31
C PHE A 91 12.06 19.26 -7.82
N VAL A 92 12.90 18.61 -8.62
CA VAL A 92 14.32 18.41 -8.34
C VAL A 92 15.02 19.78 -8.30
N LYS A 93 14.69 20.67 -9.24
CA LYS A 93 15.21 22.05 -9.27
C LYS A 93 14.72 22.88 -8.08
N THR A 94 13.46 22.80 -7.69
CA THR A 94 12.90 23.53 -6.53
C THR A 94 13.53 23.05 -5.22
N LEU A 95 13.69 21.73 -5.04
CA LEU A 95 14.38 21.16 -3.89
C LEU A 95 15.86 21.56 -3.86
N PHE A 96 16.53 21.57 -5.02
CA PHE A 96 17.91 22.04 -5.13
C PHE A 96 18.03 23.53 -4.79
N LEU A 97 17.11 24.37 -5.27
CA LEU A 97 17.07 25.80 -4.95
C LEU A 97 16.86 26.03 -3.44
N GLY A 98 15.90 25.33 -2.82
CA GLY A 98 15.67 25.39 -1.38
C GLY A 98 16.87 24.90 -0.55
N LEU A 99 17.57 23.86 -1.02
CA LEU A 99 18.81 23.41 -0.39
C LEU A 99 19.93 24.45 -0.56
N SER A 100 20.02 25.09 -1.73
CA SER A 100 21.02 26.11 -2.01
C SER A 100 20.85 27.37 -1.15
N THR A 101 19.60 27.72 -0.78
CA THR A 101 19.32 28.82 0.14
C THR A 101 19.71 28.48 1.58
N ILE A 102 19.58 27.22 2.01
CA ILE A 102 19.97 26.79 3.37
C ILE A 102 21.50 26.72 3.49
N VAL A 103 22.15 26.15 2.49
CA VAL A 103 23.60 25.90 2.50
C VAL A 103 24.40 27.17 2.17
N HIS A 104 23.75 28.21 1.64
CA HIS A 104 24.37 29.48 1.21
C HIS A 104 25.49 29.31 0.17
N SER A 105 25.58 28.14 -0.46
CA SER A 105 26.55 27.82 -1.52
C SER A 105 25.94 26.81 -2.50
N LYS A 106 26.00 27.15 -3.79
CA LYS A 106 25.46 26.31 -4.88
C LYS A 106 26.28 25.03 -5.08
N ASP A 107 27.60 25.10 -4.92
CA ASP A 107 28.49 23.95 -5.12
C ASP A 107 28.29 22.91 -4.02
N ILE A 108 28.25 23.34 -2.76
CA ILE A 108 28.00 22.43 -1.62
C ILE A 108 26.59 21.84 -1.72
N ALA A 109 25.58 22.65 -2.08
CA ALA A 109 24.24 22.16 -2.31
C ALA A 109 24.19 21.09 -3.42
N SER A 110 24.98 21.22 -4.49
CA SER A 110 25.03 20.23 -5.57
C SER A 110 25.60 18.89 -5.11
N ILE A 111 26.70 18.92 -4.34
CA ILE A 111 27.31 17.72 -3.79
C ILE A 111 26.35 17.04 -2.81
N CYS A 112 25.75 17.81 -1.88
CA CYS A 112 24.75 17.28 -0.94
C CYS A 112 23.57 16.65 -1.68
N PHE A 113 23.06 17.30 -2.72
CA PHE A 113 21.93 16.81 -3.49
C PHE A 113 22.24 15.49 -4.21
N VAL A 114 23.42 15.38 -4.85
CA VAL A 114 23.88 14.14 -5.49
C VAL A 114 24.06 13.03 -4.48
N VAL A 115 24.68 13.31 -3.32
CA VAL A 115 24.90 12.31 -2.27
C VAL A 115 23.57 11.83 -1.69
N ILE A 116 22.63 12.73 -1.39
CA ILE A 116 21.28 12.39 -0.90
C ILE A 116 20.53 11.55 -1.93
N GLY A 117 20.52 11.97 -3.20
CA GLY A 117 19.89 11.22 -4.29
C GLY A 117 20.47 9.81 -4.46
N LEU A 118 21.80 9.68 -4.37
CA LEU A 118 22.47 8.38 -4.40
C LEU A 118 22.09 7.51 -3.20
N CYS A 119 22.09 8.06 -1.99
CA CYS A 119 21.69 7.37 -0.77
C CYS A 119 20.24 6.87 -0.84
N ILE A 120 19.31 7.72 -1.30
CA ILE A 120 17.89 7.34 -1.49
C ILE A 120 17.76 6.23 -2.53
N SER A 121 18.47 6.34 -3.66
CA SER A 121 18.45 5.33 -4.74
C SER A 121 19.00 3.98 -4.27
N VAL A 122 20.13 3.98 -3.56
CA VAL A 122 20.73 2.77 -2.97
C VAL A 122 19.80 2.18 -1.92
N PHE A 123 19.24 3.00 -1.03
CA PHE A 123 18.29 2.56 -0.02
C PHE A 123 17.06 1.91 -0.67
N TYR A 124 16.43 2.57 -1.65
CA TYR A 124 15.30 2.02 -2.38
C TYR A 124 15.63 0.67 -3.02
N ARG A 125 16.78 0.56 -3.70
CA ARG A 125 17.18 -0.68 -4.38
C ARG A 125 17.47 -1.82 -3.39
N VAL A 126 18.18 -1.54 -2.31
CA VAL A 126 18.56 -2.56 -1.33
C VAL A 126 17.39 -2.95 -0.42
N TYR A 127 16.64 -1.98 0.08
CA TYR A 127 15.61 -2.19 1.10
C TYR A 127 14.25 -2.60 0.52
N ILE A 128 13.91 -2.11 -0.67
CA ILE A 128 12.61 -2.38 -1.31
C ILE A 128 12.77 -3.38 -2.46
N VAL A 129 13.56 -3.03 -3.47
CA VAL A 129 13.64 -3.80 -4.74
C VAL A 129 14.24 -5.18 -4.51
N ASN A 130 15.34 -5.30 -3.76
CA ASN A 130 16.00 -6.58 -3.51
C ASN A 130 15.23 -7.50 -2.55
N VAL A 131 14.29 -6.95 -1.77
CA VAL A 131 13.48 -7.71 -0.81
C VAL A 131 12.24 -8.30 -1.48
N LEU A 132 11.69 -7.61 -2.48
CA LEU A 132 10.49 -8.04 -3.21
C LEU A 132 10.56 -9.48 -3.77
N PRO A 133 11.71 -9.97 -4.31
CA PRO A 133 11.86 -11.37 -4.69
C PRO A 133 11.52 -12.35 -3.58
N VAL A 134 11.97 -12.10 -2.34
CA VAL A 134 11.75 -12.99 -1.19
C VAL A 134 10.26 -13.02 -0.81
N ILE A 135 9.60 -11.86 -0.83
CA ILE A 135 8.15 -11.73 -0.60
C ILE A 135 7.37 -12.52 -1.66
N ASN A 136 7.75 -12.37 -2.93
CA ASN A 136 7.14 -13.13 -4.02
C ASN A 136 7.32 -14.64 -3.82
N ARG A 137 8.50 -15.14 -3.43
CA ARG A 137 8.70 -16.58 -3.17
C ARG A 137 7.75 -17.08 -2.09
N ARG A 138 7.59 -16.31 -1.00
CA ARG A 138 6.68 -16.67 0.09
C ARG A 138 5.24 -16.80 -0.40
N LEU A 139 4.75 -15.80 -1.15
CA LEU A 139 3.40 -15.81 -1.72
C LEU A 139 3.15 -16.95 -2.69
N PHE A 140 4.14 -17.30 -3.53
CA PHE A 140 4.02 -18.45 -4.43
C PHE A 140 4.04 -19.78 -3.67
N LEU A 141 4.80 -19.89 -2.57
CA LEU A 141 4.78 -21.06 -1.69
C LEU A 141 3.43 -21.21 -0.97
N GLU A 142 2.88 -20.12 -0.44
CA GLU A 142 1.54 -20.10 0.16
C GLU A 142 0.45 -20.49 -0.85
N GLY A 143 0.50 -19.96 -2.08
CA GLY A 143 -0.51 -20.23 -3.12
C GLY A 143 -0.51 -21.68 -3.60
N ARG A 144 0.57 -22.42 -3.36
CA ARG A 144 0.62 -23.86 -3.65
C ARG A 144 -0.34 -24.66 -2.75
N VAL A 145 -0.51 -24.22 -1.50
CA VAL A 145 -1.24 -24.96 -0.46
C VAL A 145 -2.64 -24.37 -0.22
N TYR A 146 -2.75 -23.04 -0.25
CA TYR A 146 -3.95 -22.31 0.16
C TYR A 146 -4.72 -21.71 -1.02
N ALA A 147 -6.05 -21.68 -0.91
CA ALA A 147 -6.94 -21.26 -2.00
C ALA A 147 -7.05 -19.73 -2.16
N LYS A 148 -6.64 -18.94 -1.16
CA LYS A 148 -6.65 -17.48 -1.17
C LYS A 148 -5.29 -16.94 -0.73
N LEU A 149 -4.84 -15.90 -1.44
CA LEU A 149 -3.61 -15.17 -1.17
C LEU A 149 -3.94 -13.72 -0.79
N PRO A 150 -3.90 -13.39 0.50
CA PRO A 150 -4.11 -12.02 0.95
C PRO A 150 -2.96 -11.11 0.48
N LEU A 151 -3.28 -9.95 -0.13
CA LEU A 151 -2.25 -8.99 -0.57
C LEU A 151 -1.52 -8.31 0.61
N ASP A 152 -2.09 -8.34 1.80
CA ASP A 152 -1.44 -7.79 3.00
C ASP A 152 -0.18 -8.59 3.41
N ARG A 153 0.02 -9.79 2.84
CA ARG A 153 1.28 -10.55 2.95
C ARG A 153 2.45 -9.84 2.25
N LEU A 154 2.22 -8.87 1.36
CA LEU A 154 3.28 -8.04 0.78
C LEU A 154 4.11 -7.28 1.83
N VAL A 155 3.48 -6.95 2.97
CA VAL A 155 4.14 -6.23 4.06
C VAL A 155 4.62 -7.16 5.18
N TYR A 156 4.58 -8.49 4.98
CA TYR A 156 4.96 -9.50 5.98
C TYR A 156 6.33 -9.24 6.60
N LEU A 157 7.36 -8.97 5.78
CA LEU A 157 8.72 -8.73 6.27
C LEU A 157 8.86 -7.46 7.12
N MET A 158 8.02 -6.45 6.86
CA MET A 158 7.91 -5.24 7.70
C MET A 158 7.23 -5.57 9.03
N ARG A 159 6.17 -6.39 9.02
CA ARG A 159 5.44 -6.81 10.22
C ARG A 159 6.30 -7.59 11.19
N ILE A 160 7.13 -8.52 10.71
CA ILE A 160 8.08 -9.26 11.55
C ILE A 160 9.33 -8.43 11.92
N ARG A 161 9.46 -7.19 11.41
CA ARG A 161 10.64 -6.31 11.60
C ARG A 161 11.97 -6.92 11.16
N LYS A 162 11.97 -7.79 10.14
CA LYS A 162 13.18 -8.44 9.60
C LYS A 162 13.56 -7.98 8.20
N GLN A 163 12.85 -7.01 7.64
CA GLN A 163 13.15 -6.49 6.31
C GLN A 163 14.60 -6.00 6.15
N MET A 164 15.16 -5.28 7.13
CA MET A 164 16.57 -4.84 7.09
C MET A 164 17.54 -6.02 7.01
N HIS A 165 17.28 -7.07 7.78
CA HIS A 165 18.11 -8.27 7.79
C HIS A 165 18.04 -9.01 6.45
N VAL A 166 16.83 -9.22 5.92
CA VAL A 166 16.63 -9.84 4.60
C VAL A 166 17.30 -9.00 3.49
N ALA A 167 17.16 -7.68 3.54
CA ALA A 167 17.81 -6.75 2.62
C ALA A 167 19.33 -6.89 2.66
N PHE A 168 19.92 -6.99 3.86
CA PHE A 168 21.35 -7.20 4.04
C PHE A 168 21.83 -8.55 3.48
N VAL A 169 21.11 -9.65 3.78
CA VAL A 169 21.47 -10.97 3.22
C VAL A 169 21.39 -10.97 1.68
N LYS A 170 20.34 -10.34 1.13
CA LYS A 170 20.17 -10.19 -0.33
C LYS A 170 21.26 -9.32 -0.95
N LEU A 171 21.68 -8.24 -0.27
CA LEU A 171 22.80 -7.40 -0.72
C LEU A 171 24.10 -8.20 -0.79
N VAL A 172 24.44 -8.95 0.27
CA VAL A 172 25.66 -9.78 0.28
C VAL A 172 25.61 -10.85 -0.81
N LYS A 173 24.48 -11.55 -0.98
CA LYS A 173 24.28 -12.49 -2.09
C LYS A 173 24.52 -11.80 -3.44
N SER A 174 23.97 -10.60 -3.63
CA SER A 174 24.14 -9.86 -4.87
C SER A 174 25.60 -9.49 -5.12
N ILE A 175 26.34 -9.05 -4.09
CA ILE A 175 27.77 -8.72 -4.20
C ILE A 175 28.57 -9.96 -4.60
N ILE A 176 28.33 -11.11 -3.94
CA ILE A 176 29.01 -12.37 -4.28
C ILE A 176 28.76 -12.75 -5.74
N LEU A 177 27.51 -12.69 -6.21
CA LEU A 177 27.19 -13.02 -7.60
C LEU A 177 27.81 -12.04 -8.60
N THR A 178 27.84 -10.73 -8.28
CA THR A 178 28.52 -9.72 -9.12
C THR A 178 30.02 -10.02 -9.24
N ILE A 179 30.70 -10.33 -8.12
CA ILE A 179 32.13 -10.68 -8.15
C ILE A 179 32.36 -11.96 -8.96
N MET A 180 31.49 -12.96 -8.81
CA MET A 180 31.64 -14.22 -9.54
C MET A 180 31.33 -14.09 -11.04
N ASN A 181 30.50 -13.13 -11.44
CA ASN A 181 30.22 -12.87 -12.85
C ASN A 181 31.46 -12.43 -13.64
N PHE A 182 32.51 -11.92 -12.99
CA PHE A 182 33.79 -11.61 -13.66
C PHE A 182 34.49 -12.84 -14.25
N THR A 183 34.19 -14.06 -13.77
CA THR A 183 34.83 -15.29 -14.26
C THR A 183 33.94 -16.11 -15.18
N VAL A 184 32.79 -15.57 -15.66
CA VAL A 184 31.74 -16.19 -16.52
C VAL A 184 31.27 -17.57 -16.03
N VAL A 185 32.13 -18.58 -16.07
CA VAL A 185 31.96 -19.92 -15.47
C VAL A 185 31.63 -19.82 -13.98
N GLY A 186 32.34 -18.97 -13.23
CA GLY A 186 32.05 -18.75 -11.80
C GLY A 186 30.65 -18.16 -11.60
N GLY A 187 30.26 -17.19 -12.42
CA GLY A 187 28.94 -16.56 -12.38
C GLY A 187 27.80 -17.57 -12.52
N VAL A 188 27.85 -18.40 -13.58
CA VAL A 188 26.85 -19.44 -13.83
C VAL A 188 26.83 -20.47 -12.69
N TYR A 189 28.01 -20.93 -12.24
CA TYR A 189 28.09 -21.91 -11.15
C TYR A 189 27.50 -21.37 -9.84
N PHE A 190 27.90 -20.17 -9.41
CA PHE A 190 27.45 -19.58 -8.15
C PHE A 190 26.00 -19.11 -8.19
N TYR A 191 25.48 -18.75 -9.37
CA TYR A 191 24.05 -18.51 -9.57
C TYR A 191 23.22 -19.71 -9.12
N TYR A 192 23.56 -20.92 -9.57
CA TYR A 192 22.85 -22.14 -9.16
C TYR A 192 23.13 -22.55 -7.72
N VAL A 193 24.33 -22.28 -7.19
CA VAL A 193 24.66 -22.56 -5.77
C VAL A 193 23.78 -21.74 -4.82
N TYR A 194 23.56 -20.47 -5.12
CA TYR A 194 22.79 -19.55 -4.28
C TYR A 194 21.36 -19.30 -4.77
N PHE A 195 20.87 -20.14 -5.69
CA PHE A 195 19.53 -20.03 -6.26
C PHE A 195 18.44 -20.12 -5.17
N LEU A 196 18.59 -21.05 -4.22
CA LEU A 196 17.58 -21.32 -3.18
C LEU A 196 17.57 -20.33 -2.02
N VAL A 197 18.54 -19.41 -1.94
CA VAL A 197 18.62 -18.41 -0.84
C VAL A 197 17.33 -17.59 -0.73
N ASP A 198 16.71 -17.23 -1.84
CA ASP A 198 15.49 -16.40 -1.82
C ASP A 198 14.28 -17.18 -1.27
N TYR A 199 14.26 -18.51 -1.48
CA TYR A 199 13.24 -19.40 -0.93
C TYR A 199 13.49 -19.71 0.55
N ILE A 200 14.75 -19.90 0.94
CA ILE A 200 15.16 -20.10 2.32
C ILE A 200 14.80 -18.87 3.17
N LEU A 201 15.06 -17.66 2.66
CA LEU A 201 14.67 -16.41 3.33
C LEU A 201 13.16 -16.21 3.35
N ALA A 202 12.42 -16.77 2.39
CA ALA A 202 10.97 -16.71 2.36
C ALA A 202 10.33 -17.62 3.42
N GLU A 203 10.90 -18.81 3.65
CA GLU A 203 10.50 -19.74 4.72
C GLU A 203 10.94 -19.22 6.10
N ASN A 204 12.23 -18.89 6.26
CA ASN A 204 12.78 -18.39 7.52
C ASN A 204 13.57 -17.07 7.32
N PRO A 205 12.90 -15.90 7.44
CA PRO A 205 13.54 -14.59 7.41
C PRO A 205 14.55 -14.31 8.53
N THR A 206 14.60 -15.11 9.59
CA THR A 206 15.49 -14.88 10.76
C THR A 206 16.83 -15.59 10.66
N ILE A 207 17.02 -16.42 9.64
CA ILE A 207 18.24 -17.19 9.41
C ILE A 207 19.48 -16.29 9.31
N SER A 208 20.62 -16.73 9.85
CA SER A 208 21.88 -16.00 9.71
C SER A 208 22.37 -16.00 8.26
N LEU A 209 23.17 -14.99 7.88
CA LEU A 209 23.75 -14.90 6.53
C LEU A 209 24.56 -16.16 6.16
N LYS A 210 25.41 -16.63 7.09
CA LYS A 210 26.28 -17.80 6.85
C LYS A 210 25.45 -19.06 6.67
N ASP A 211 24.42 -19.23 7.50
CA ASP A 211 23.54 -20.39 7.44
C ASP A 211 22.71 -20.37 6.16
N ALA A 212 22.17 -19.22 5.74
CA ALA A 212 21.40 -19.10 4.50
C ALA A 212 22.21 -19.50 3.26
N LEU A 213 23.45 -19.01 3.15
CA LEU A 213 24.33 -19.32 2.02
C LEU A 213 24.79 -20.79 2.05
N SER A 214 25.15 -21.30 3.23
CA SER A 214 25.60 -22.68 3.41
C SER A 214 24.47 -23.68 3.17
N LEU A 215 23.27 -23.37 3.64
CA LEU A 215 22.08 -24.19 3.45
C LEU A 215 21.71 -24.29 1.96
N SER A 216 21.68 -23.17 1.24
CA SER A 216 21.47 -23.18 -0.22
C SER A 216 22.52 -24.02 -0.94
N ARG A 217 23.80 -23.88 -0.57
CA ARG A 217 24.89 -24.66 -1.16
C ARG A 217 24.72 -26.16 -0.93
N ASN A 218 24.31 -26.55 0.28
CA ASN A 218 24.11 -27.95 0.64
C ASN A 218 22.89 -28.55 -0.06
N MET A 219 21.75 -27.83 -0.07
CA MET A 219 20.54 -28.25 -0.78
C MET A 219 20.73 -28.36 -2.30
N MET A 220 21.71 -27.64 -2.85
CA MET A 220 22.04 -27.68 -4.29
C MET A 220 23.16 -28.66 -4.66
N LYS A 221 23.79 -29.34 -3.69
CA LYS A 221 24.87 -30.31 -3.99
C LYS A 221 24.29 -31.49 -4.78
N GLY A 222 24.82 -31.76 -5.97
CA GLY A 222 24.30 -32.80 -6.89
C GLY A 222 23.10 -32.39 -7.76
N HIS A 223 22.39 -31.31 -7.41
CA HIS A 223 21.13 -30.91 -8.08
C HIS A 223 21.23 -29.63 -8.94
N LYS A 224 22.42 -29.04 -9.10
CA LYS A 224 22.63 -27.82 -9.91
C LYS A 224 22.25 -28.02 -11.38
N PHE A 225 22.74 -29.12 -11.96
CA PHE A 225 22.43 -29.47 -13.35
C PHE A 225 20.96 -29.87 -13.52
N GLU A 226 20.33 -30.42 -12.47
CA GLU A 226 18.89 -30.67 -12.48
C GLU A 226 18.10 -29.35 -12.54
N CYS A 227 18.45 -28.36 -11.71
CA CYS A 227 17.86 -27.02 -11.75
C CYS A 227 18.03 -26.36 -13.13
N PHE A 228 19.23 -26.46 -13.72
CA PHE A 228 19.50 -26.00 -15.08
C PHE A 228 18.56 -26.66 -16.10
N LYS A 229 18.42 -28.00 -16.07
CA LYS A 229 17.52 -28.72 -16.97
C LYS A 229 16.06 -28.26 -16.85
N TRP A 230 15.61 -27.95 -15.64
CA TRP A 230 14.27 -27.41 -15.42
C TRP A 230 14.09 -26.04 -16.03
N GLN A 231 15.04 -25.12 -15.80
CA GLN A 231 15.05 -23.80 -16.44
C GLN A 231 15.07 -23.92 -17.98
N PHE A 232 15.95 -24.78 -18.50
CA PHE A 232 16.08 -25.04 -19.94
C PHE A 232 14.80 -25.64 -20.54
N SER A 233 14.08 -26.48 -19.78
CA SER A 233 12.78 -27.02 -20.23
C SER A 233 11.69 -25.94 -20.40
N MET A 234 11.96 -24.71 -19.97
CA MET A 234 11.11 -23.53 -20.13
C MET A 234 11.66 -22.55 -21.17
N ALA A 235 12.73 -22.90 -21.90
CA ALA A 235 13.33 -22.08 -22.97
C ALA A 235 12.29 -21.62 -24.01
N GLY A 236 11.31 -22.47 -24.36
CA GLY A 236 10.23 -22.10 -25.28
C GLY A 236 9.41 -20.90 -24.82
N TRP A 237 9.24 -20.70 -23.51
CA TRP A 237 8.58 -19.51 -22.98
C TRP A 237 9.45 -18.25 -23.13
N TYR A 238 10.77 -18.36 -23.02
CA TYR A 238 11.66 -17.23 -23.29
C TYR A 238 11.61 -16.83 -24.77
N ILE A 239 11.51 -17.80 -25.69
CA ILE A 239 11.33 -17.53 -27.12
C ILE A 239 9.99 -16.81 -27.34
N LEU A 240 8.91 -17.31 -26.72
CA LEU A 240 7.60 -16.66 -26.80
C LEU A 240 7.60 -15.25 -26.21
N ASP A 241 8.30 -15.03 -25.09
CA ASP A 241 8.47 -13.71 -24.48
C ASP A 241 9.11 -12.75 -25.49
N VAL A 242 10.13 -13.18 -26.23
CA VAL A 242 10.78 -12.36 -27.27
C VAL A 242 9.84 -12.14 -28.46
N CYS A 243 9.18 -13.19 -28.96
CA CYS A 243 8.25 -13.11 -30.09
C CYS A 243 7.02 -12.23 -29.82
N THR A 244 6.63 -12.10 -28.55
CA THR A 244 5.51 -11.27 -28.10
C THR A 244 5.95 -9.91 -27.54
N PHE A 245 7.22 -9.52 -27.77
CA PHE A 245 7.80 -8.27 -27.26
C PHE A 245 7.60 -8.07 -25.75
N GLY A 246 7.66 -9.15 -24.96
CA GLY A 246 7.49 -9.13 -23.52
C GLY A 246 6.05 -9.21 -23.01
N ILE A 247 5.04 -9.20 -23.89
CA ILE A 247 3.62 -9.30 -23.49
C ILE A 247 3.37 -10.65 -22.78
N SER A 248 3.86 -11.76 -23.34
CA SER A 248 3.71 -13.07 -22.69
C SER A 248 4.37 -13.12 -21.32
N ALA A 249 5.51 -12.43 -21.14
CA ALA A 249 6.21 -12.40 -19.87
C ALA A 249 5.39 -11.71 -18.78
N ILE A 250 4.75 -10.58 -19.09
CA ILE A 250 3.89 -9.83 -18.15
C ILE A 250 2.67 -10.64 -17.77
N PHE A 251 1.96 -11.19 -18.76
CA PHE A 251 0.65 -11.79 -18.55
C PHE A 251 0.67 -13.26 -18.18
N TYR A 252 1.77 -14.00 -18.38
CA TYR A 252 1.76 -15.43 -18.08
C TYR A 252 3.13 -16.05 -17.76
N SER A 253 4.13 -15.90 -18.64
CA SER A 253 5.38 -16.69 -18.58
C SER A 253 6.14 -16.51 -17.26
N ASN A 254 6.21 -15.28 -16.72
CA ASN A 254 6.90 -15.02 -15.45
C ASN A 254 6.26 -15.77 -14.28
N MET A 255 4.94 -15.72 -14.18
CA MET A 255 4.17 -16.41 -13.14
C MET A 255 4.34 -17.92 -13.24
N TYR A 256 4.27 -18.45 -14.47
CA TYR A 256 4.45 -19.88 -14.72
C TYR A 256 5.86 -20.37 -14.34
N ARG A 257 6.92 -19.66 -14.76
CA ARG A 257 8.30 -19.99 -14.39
C ARG A 257 8.52 -19.98 -12.88
N MET A 258 7.97 -18.97 -12.20
CA MET A 258 8.07 -18.86 -10.75
C MET A 258 7.37 -20.03 -10.05
N ALA A 259 6.16 -20.39 -10.49
CA ALA A 259 5.42 -21.51 -9.94
C ALA A 259 6.16 -22.86 -10.12
N VAL A 260 6.77 -23.09 -11.29
CA VAL A 260 7.60 -24.29 -11.54
C VAL A 260 8.81 -24.32 -10.61
N MET A 261 9.49 -23.18 -10.40
CA MET A 261 10.66 -23.12 -9.52
C MET A 261 10.31 -23.23 -8.04
N CYS A 262 9.10 -22.83 -7.63
CA CYS A 262 8.59 -23.12 -6.30
C CYS A 262 8.45 -24.63 -6.07
N GLU A 263 7.94 -25.37 -7.05
CA GLU A 263 7.88 -26.84 -6.95
C GLU A 263 9.26 -27.50 -6.93
N PHE A 264 10.27 -26.90 -7.58
CA PHE A 264 11.64 -27.37 -7.43
C PHE A 264 12.13 -27.24 -5.99
N TYR A 265 11.89 -26.09 -5.36
CA TYR A 265 12.28 -25.87 -3.96
C TYR A 265 11.56 -26.82 -3.00
N THR A 266 10.26 -27.08 -3.20
CA THR A 266 9.47 -27.94 -2.32
C THR A 266 9.96 -29.39 -2.34
N LEU A 267 10.40 -29.89 -3.50
CA LEU A 267 11.04 -31.21 -3.63
C LEU A 267 12.36 -31.24 -2.85
N ARG A 268 13.23 -30.23 -3.02
CA ARG A 268 14.50 -30.15 -2.30
C ARG A 268 14.31 -30.02 -0.80
N ARG A 269 13.28 -29.28 -0.38
CA ARG A 269 12.90 -29.11 1.01
C ARG A 269 12.40 -30.41 1.66
N LYS A 270 11.74 -31.27 0.89
CA LYS A 270 11.28 -32.59 1.35
C LYS A 270 12.44 -33.56 1.58
N GLU A 271 13.43 -33.53 0.69
CA GLU A 271 14.65 -34.34 0.78
C GLU A 271 15.62 -33.83 1.87
N PHE A 272 15.66 -32.51 2.07
CA PHE A 272 16.56 -31.85 3.02
C PHE A 272 15.78 -31.32 4.23
N GLN A 273 15.78 -32.09 5.33
CA GLN A 273 15.22 -31.66 6.61
C GLN A 273 16.30 -30.95 7.44
N SER A 274 15.99 -29.74 7.92
CA SER A 274 16.86 -28.95 8.78
C SER A 274 16.01 -28.33 9.89
N ALA A 275 16.53 -28.30 11.12
CA ALA A 275 15.86 -27.65 12.25
C ALA A 275 15.63 -26.14 12.04
N ILE A 276 16.45 -25.50 11.19
CA ILE A 276 16.33 -24.08 10.84
C ILE A 276 15.11 -23.82 9.96
N LEU A 277 14.71 -24.80 9.15
CA LEU A 277 13.55 -24.72 8.28
C LEU A 277 12.38 -25.41 9.00
N ASN A 278 11.55 -24.63 9.68
CA ASN A 278 10.51 -25.15 10.58
C ASN A 278 9.08 -24.70 10.21
N ASP A 279 8.88 -24.03 9.07
CA ASP A 279 7.56 -23.59 8.63
C ASP A 279 6.86 -24.70 7.83
N THR A 280 6.33 -25.68 8.55
CA THR A 280 5.64 -26.85 7.98
C THR A 280 4.38 -26.46 7.20
N TYR A 281 3.69 -25.40 7.64
CA TYR A 281 2.40 -24.99 7.09
C TYR A 281 2.50 -24.22 5.75
N LEU A 282 3.73 -23.93 5.28
CA LEU A 282 3.98 -23.52 3.89
C LEU A 282 3.93 -24.70 2.90
N PHE A 283 4.00 -25.94 3.39
CA PHE A 283 4.05 -27.12 2.54
C PHE A 283 2.85 -28.04 2.71
N GLU A 284 2.21 -28.02 3.88
CA GLU A 284 1.10 -28.90 4.24
C GLU A 284 0.03 -28.15 5.01
N LYS A 285 -1.22 -28.62 4.95
CA LYS A 285 -2.31 -28.03 5.74
C LYS A 285 -2.29 -28.59 7.16
N PRO A 286 -2.48 -27.76 8.19
CA PRO A 286 -2.60 -28.24 9.57
C PRO A 286 -3.83 -29.14 9.75
N SER A 287 -3.78 -30.01 10.76
CA SER A 287 -4.93 -30.85 11.11
C SER A 287 -6.09 -30.00 11.64
N SER A 288 -7.32 -30.44 11.38
CA SER A 288 -8.53 -29.74 11.85
C SER A 288 -8.64 -29.70 13.37
N ALA A 289 -7.99 -30.62 14.10
CA ALA A 289 -7.93 -30.61 15.56
C ALA A 289 -7.01 -29.48 16.06
N LEU A 290 -5.82 -29.33 15.47
CA LEU A 290 -4.88 -28.26 15.82
C LEU A 290 -5.49 -26.88 15.54
N MET A 291 -6.12 -26.71 14.37
CA MET A 291 -6.80 -25.46 14.03
C MET A 291 -7.88 -25.07 15.03
N ARG A 292 -8.72 -26.04 15.45
CA ARG A 292 -9.76 -25.79 16.46
C ARG A 292 -9.18 -25.38 17.81
N ASN A 293 -8.01 -25.91 18.18
CA ASN A 293 -7.35 -25.55 19.44
C ASN A 293 -6.76 -24.13 19.36
N THR A 294 -5.94 -23.85 18.32
CA THR A 294 -5.23 -22.56 18.15
C THR A 294 -6.17 -21.37 17.92
N TYR A 295 -7.31 -21.60 17.28
CA TYR A 295 -8.32 -20.58 16.98
C TYR A 295 -9.61 -20.78 17.79
N SER A 296 -9.52 -21.44 18.95
CA SER A 296 -10.67 -21.72 19.82
C SER A 296 -11.38 -20.44 20.28
N ASP A 297 -10.62 -19.37 20.58
CA ASP A 297 -11.09 -18.03 20.90
C ASP A 297 -11.87 -17.40 19.73
N VAL A 298 -11.37 -17.53 18.50
CA VAL A 298 -12.01 -17.01 17.28
C VAL A 298 -13.31 -17.77 17.01
N ILE A 299 -13.28 -19.10 17.10
CA ILE A 299 -14.46 -19.95 16.93
C ILE A 299 -15.50 -19.64 18.01
N ALA A 300 -15.07 -19.45 19.26
CA ALA A 300 -15.95 -19.06 20.35
C ALA A 300 -16.56 -17.67 20.11
N ALA A 301 -15.78 -16.69 19.63
CA ALA A 301 -16.27 -15.36 19.30
C ALA A 301 -17.29 -15.37 18.14
N LEU A 302 -17.07 -16.20 17.11
CA LEU A 302 -18.01 -16.36 16.00
C LEU A 302 -19.32 -17.02 16.43
N ASN A 303 -19.24 -18.01 17.32
CA ASN A 303 -20.40 -18.76 17.84
C ASN A 303 -21.07 -18.10 19.05
N ALA A 304 -20.48 -17.04 19.61
CA ALA A 304 -21.02 -16.37 20.77
C ALA A 304 -22.41 -15.79 20.44
N LYS A 305 -23.41 -16.22 21.21
CA LYS A 305 -24.75 -15.63 21.16
C LYS A 305 -24.67 -14.16 21.54
N ASN A 306 -25.45 -13.33 20.86
CA ASN A 306 -25.51 -11.90 21.17
C ASN A 306 -25.95 -11.72 22.64
N PRO A 307 -25.09 -11.18 23.52
CA PRO A 307 -25.38 -11.11 24.94
C PRO A 307 -26.47 -10.09 25.26
N MET A 308 -26.76 -9.14 24.36
CA MET A 308 -27.81 -8.13 24.53
C MET A 308 -28.51 -7.85 23.20
N GLU A 309 -29.55 -8.61 22.92
CA GLU A 309 -30.47 -8.31 21.82
C GLU A 309 -31.15 -6.96 22.08
N ASN A 310 -31.10 -6.04 21.11
CA ASN A 310 -31.57 -4.65 21.23
C ASN A 310 -30.84 -3.78 22.28
N ALA A 311 -29.50 -3.83 22.33
CA ALA A 311 -28.70 -2.95 23.19
C ALA A 311 -28.97 -1.45 22.98
N TYR A 312 -29.34 -1.04 21.76
CA TYR A 312 -29.80 0.31 21.44
C TYR A 312 -31.32 0.34 21.21
N THR A 313 -32.00 1.35 21.75
CA THR A 313 -33.44 1.56 21.56
C THR A 313 -33.75 2.96 20.99
N GLY A 314 -34.84 3.07 20.22
CA GLY A 314 -35.33 4.33 19.65
C GLY A 314 -34.33 5.04 18.73
N ILE A 315 -34.15 6.35 18.94
CA ILE A 315 -33.27 7.22 18.13
C ILE A 315 -31.81 6.75 18.17
N LYS A 316 -31.34 6.24 19.31
CA LYS A 316 -29.96 5.71 19.42
C LYS A 316 -29.73 4.54 18.46
N LYS A 317 -30.71 3.65 18.33
CA LYS A 317 -30.64 2.53 17.38
C LYS A 317 -30.59 3.03 15.94
N PHE A 318 -31.45 3.99 15.60
CA PHE A 318 -31.47 4.60 14.28
C PHE A 318 -30.11 5.25 13.92
N LEU A 319 -29.54 6.05 14.82
CA LEU A 319 -28.26 6.72 14.60
C LEU A 319 -27.09 5.73 14.55
N CYS A 320 -27.12 4.70 15.37
CA CYS A 320 -26.13 3.63 15.34
C CYS A 320 -26.22 2.85 14.03
N ASP A 321 -27.39 2.32 13.66
CA ASP A 321 -27.53 1.44 12.50
C ASP A 321 -27.26 2.16 11.17
N ASN A 322 -27.76 3.39 11.01
CA ASN A 322 -27.65 4.13 9.75
C ASN A 322 -26.34 4.94 9.63
N PHE A 323 -25.89 5.58 10.71
CA PHE A 323 -24.74 6.50 10.66
C PHE A 323 -23.52 6.01 11.45
N GLY A 324 -23.67 4.96 12.26
CA GLY A 324 -22.59 4.41 13.07
C GLY A 324 -22.17 5.32 14.21
N ILE A 325 -23.07 6.17 14.72
CA ILE A 325 -22.77 7.13 15.78
C ILE A 325 -23.05 6.51 17.14
N ILE A 326 -22.06 6.63 18.03
CA ILE A 326 -22.15 6.23 19.44
C ILE A 326 -22.04 7.46 20.34
N PHE A 327 -23.00 7.58 21.26
CA PHE A 327 -22.97 8.57 22.34
C PHE A 327 -22.37 7.97 23.62
N HIS A 328 -22.60 8.61 24.76
CA HIS A 328 -22.18 8.07 26.05
C HIS A 328 -22.78 6.67 26.27
N LEU A 329 -21.91 5.66 26.34
CA LEU A 329 -22.28 4.26 26.50
C LEU A 329 -22.56 3.93 27.98
N SER A 330 -23.75 3.40 28.25
CA SER A 330 -24.08 2.67 29.46
C SER A 330 -23.22 1.41 29.59
N SER A 331 -23.13 0.83 30.79
CA SER A 331 -22.40 -0.42 31.02
C SER A 331 -22.88 -1.57 30.11
N LYS A 332 -24.18 -1.57 29.75
CA LYS A 332 -24.79 -2.52 28.81
C LYS A 332 -24.33 -2.30 27.37
N GLU A 333 -24.41 -1.07 26.87
CA GLU A 333 -23.96 -0.72 25.51
C GLU A 333 -22.45 -0.97 25.33
N LYS A 334 -21.63 -0.72 26.37
CA LYS A 334 -20.19 -1.06 26.35
C LYS A 334 -19.92 -2.54 26.14
N GLN A 335 -20.71 -3.42 26.79
CA GLN A 335 -20.57 -4.87 26.63
C GLN A 335 -20.99 -5.32 25.23
N TYR A 336 -22.07 -4.76 24.69
CA TYR A 336 -22.51 -5.01 23.32
C TYR A 336 -21.48 -4.58 22.26
N GLU A 337 -20.87 -3.41 22.43
CA GLU A 337 -19.80 -2.95 21.54
C GLU A 337 -18.56 -3.83 21.63
N ARG A 338 -18.19 -4.30 22.83
CA ARG A 338 -17.09 -5.25 23.00
C ARG A 338 -17.38 -6.59 22.31
N TYR A 339 -18.61 -7.08 22.41
CA TYR A 339 -19.05 -8.28 21.69
C TYR A 339 -18.96 -8.08 20.17
N THR A 340 -19.52 -6.99 19.65
CA THR A 340 -19.52 -6.65 18.23
C THR A 340 -18.10 -6.52 17.69
N TYR A 341 -17.23 -5.86 18.45
CA TYR A 341 -15.82 -5.71 18.12
C TYR A 341 -15.08 -7.05 18.07
N ASN A 342 -15.24 -7.91 19.10
CA ASN A 342 -14.62 -9.24 19.11
C ASN A 342 -15.13 -10.11 17.96
N LYS A 343 -16.40 -9.98 17.59
CA LYS A 343 -16.98 -10.68 16.44
C LYS A 343 -16.38 -10.19 15.12
N MET A 344 -16.27 -8.87 14.93
CA MET A 344 -15.61 -8.28 13.76
C MET A 344 -14.15 -8.74 13.65
N GLU A 345 -13.42 -8.80 14.77
CA GLU A 345 -12.06 -9.35 14.80
C GLU A 345 -12.02 -10.81 14.35
N ALA A 346 -12.92 -11.63 14.89
CA ALA A 346 -13.01 -13.02 14.51
C ALA A 346 -13.39 -13.21 13.02
N GLU A 347 -14.25 -12.34 12.48
CA GLU A 347 -14.61 -12.33 11.06
C GLU A 347 -13.40 -12.05 10.15
N THR A 348 -12.44 -11.23 10.57
CA THR A 348 -11.21 -11.02 9.77
C THR A 348 -10.32 -12.26 9.69
N MET A 349 -10.36 -13.11 10.71
CA MET A 349 -9.55 -14.34 10.78
C MET A 349 -10.30 -15.57 10.23
N ILE A 350 -11.54 -15.40 9.75
CA ILE A 350 -12.39 -16.52 9.32
C ILE A 350 -11.76 -17.32 8.17
N THR A 351 -11.03 -16.66 7.27
CA THR A 351 -10.34 -17.32 6.15
C THR A 351 -9.18 -18.18 6.61
N GLU A 352 -8.55 -17.84 7.74
CA GLU A 352 -7.49 -18.64 8.36
C GLU A 352 -8.11 -19.87 9.04
N VAL A 353 -9.21 -19.70 9.77
CA VAL A 353 -9.96 -20.79 10.43
C VAL A 353 -10.43 -21.85 9.42
N TYR A 354 -10.95 -21.42 8.26
CA TYR A 354 -11.37 -22.32 7.18
C TYR A 354 -10.24 -22.85 6.31
N LEU A 355 -8.97 -22.56 6.63
CA LEU A 355 -7.80 -22.98 5.85
C LEU A 355 -7.85 -22.55 4.37
N LEU A 356 -8.45 -21.39 4.13
CA LEU A 356 -8.45 -20.74 2.81
C LEU A 356 -7.15 -19.97 2.58
N CYS A 357 -6.51 -19.44 3.61
CA CYS A 357 -5.20 -18.78 3.57
C CYS A 357 -4.27 -19.32 4.66
N TYR A 358 -2.98 -18.98 4.58
CA TYR A 358 -1.97 -19.40 5.54
C TYR A 358 -2.34 -18.97 6.98
N PRO A 359 -2.36 -19.89 7.96
CA PRO A 359 -2.75 -19.62 9.34
C PRO A 359 -1.61 -18.93 10.11
N VAL A 360 -1.71 -17.62 10.30
CA VAL A 360 -0.60 -16.80 10.83
C VAL A 360 -0.23 -17.20 12.26
N ARG A 361 -1.21 -17.56 13.10
CA ARG A 361 -0.95 -17.98 14.48
C ARG A 361 -0.15 -19.28 14.62
N LEU A 362 -0.04 -20.05 13.54
CA LEU A 362 0.75 -21.27 13.48
C LEU A 362 2.14 -21.05 12.86
N SER A 363 2.45 -19.81 12.45
CA SER A 363 3.78 -19.44 11.97
C SER A 363 4.83 -19.69 13.06
N PRO A 364 5.99 -20.31 12.73
CA PRO A 364 7.09 -20.46 13.69
C PRO A 364 7.69 -19.11 14.12
N ILE A 365 7.53 -18.09 13.27
CA ILE A 365 7.96 -16.73 13.56
C ILE A 365 6.75 -15.96 14.04
N GLU A 366 6.81 -15.51 15.30
CA GLU A 366 5.83 -14.58 15.83
C GLU A 366 5.86 -13.32 14.96
N GLU A 367 4.77 -13.07 14.24
CA GLU A 367 4.54 -11.73 13.73
C GLU A 367 4.46 -10.80 14.93
N ALA A 368 5.04 -9.61 14.81
CA ALA A 368 4.77 -8.53 15.75
C ALA A 368 3.34 -8.01 15.52
N TYR A 369 2.36 -8.92 15.48
CA TYR A 369 1.00 -8.70 15.92
C TYR A 369 1.08 -8.43 17.42
N LYS A 370 1.69 -7.30 17.78
CA LYS A 370 1.78 -6.88 19.17
C LYS A 370 0.36 -6.94 19.72
N LYS A 371 0.21 -7.63 20.86
CA LYS A 371 -0.88 -7.53 21.84
C LYS A 371 -1.08 -6.09 22.38
N SER A 372 -0.93 -5.06 21.55
CA SER A 372 -1.04 -3.67 21.96
C SER A 372 -1.84 -2.91 20.91
N ASN A 373 -3.10 -2.61 21.23
CA ASN A 373 -3.76 -1.34 20.91
C ASN A 373 -4.04 -0.99 19.42
N LEU A 374 -3.42 -1.67 18.45
CA LEU A 374 -3.78 -1.61 17.03
C LEU A 374 -4.96 -2.55 16.78
N ARG A 375 -6.10 -2.09 17.29
CA ARG A 375 -7.41 -2.69 17.09
C ARG A 375 -7.73 -2.86 15.60
N VAL A 376 -8.42 -3.94 15.29
CA VAL A 376 -8.88 -4.40 13.98
C VAL A 376 -9.28 -3.22 13.11
N LEU A 377 -8.77 -3.10 11.88
CA LEU A 377 -9.15 -2.10 10.87
C LEU A 377 -10.48 -2.45 10.19
N HIS A 378 -11.49 -2.87 10.95
CA HIS A 378 -12.80 -3.19 10.41
C HIS A 378 -13.54 -1.91 9.96
N PRO A 379 -14.03 -1.82 8.71
CA PRO A 379 -14.66 -0.60 8.20
C PRO A 379 -16.08 -0.41 8.73
N ASN A 380 -16.83 -1.48 9.04
CA ASN A 380 -18.22 -1.39 9.54
C ASN A 380 -18.34 -1.05 11.04
N ARG A 381 -17.33 -0.42 11.63
CA ARG A 381 -17.37 -0.03 13.04
C ARG A 381 -18.27 1.17 13.28
N ASN A 382 -18.66 1.31 14.54
CA ASN A 382 -19.31 2.50 15.05
C ASN A 382 -18.27 3.41 15.74
N TYR A 383 -18.50 4.72 15.64
CA TYR A 383 -17.60 5.77 16.10
C TYR A 383 -18.27 6.62 17.18
N THR A 384 -17.50 6.99 18.20
CA THR A 384 -17.98 7.93 19.21
C THR A 384 -18.04 9.35 18.63
N VAL A 385 -18.90 10.22 19.19
CA VAL A 385 -18.93 11.64 18.81
C VAL A 385 -17.53 12.28 18.92
N THR A 386 -16.78 11.96 19.96
CA THR A 386 -15.39 12.43 20.11
C THR A 386 -14.49 11.92 18.99
N SER A 387 -14.60 10.65 18.60
CA SER A 387 -13.83 10.09 17.47
C SER A 387 -14.16 10.82 16.16
N ILE A 388 -15.44 11.14 15.92
CA ILE A 388 -15.89 11.87 14.73
C ILE A 388 -15.32 13.30 14.73
N LEU A 389 -15.35 14.01 15.87
CA LEU A 389 -14.78 15.35 15.99
C LEU A 389 -13.26 15.37 15.76
N VAL A 390 -12.54 14.40 16.32
CA VAL A 390 -11.09 14.28 16.08
C VAL A 390 -10.82 13.97 14.62
N CYS A 391 -11.61 13.09 13.99
CA CYS A 391 -11.51 12.83 12.56
C CYS A 391 -11.75 14.10 11.73
N PHE A 392 -12.76 14.89 12.06
CA PHE A 392 -13.08 16.15 11.39
C PHE A 392 -11.89 17.11 11.42
N PHE A 393 -11.41 17.47 12.62
CA PHE A 393 -10.31 18.43 12.76
C PHE A 393 -8.99 17.91 12.18
N PHE A 394 -8.70 16.62 12.35
CA PHE A 394 -7.53 16.00 11.75
C PHE A 394 -7.57 16.11 10.24
N MET A 395 -8.70 15.81 9.59
CA MET A 395 -8.81 15.89 8.14
C MET A 395 -8.86 17.33 7.61
N CYS A 396 -9.44 18.28 8.36
CA CYS A 396 -9.33 19.71 8.06
C CYS A 396 -7.86 20.17 8.03
N PHE A 397 -7.06 19.74 9.02
CA PHE A 397 -5.65 20.08 9.11
C PHE A 397 -4.80 19.39 8.05
N VAL A 398 -5.08 18.12 7.73
CA VAL A 398 -4.43 17.39 6.63
C VAL A 398 -4.73 18.07 5.29
N GLY A 399 -5.98 18.49 5.06
CA GLY A 399 -6.37 19.26 3.88
C GLY A 399 -5.62 20.59 3.78
N TRP A 400 -5.49 21.29 4.91
CA TRP A 400 -4.69 22.52 5.00
C TRP A 400 -3.21 22.27 4.64
N ILE A 401 -2.56 21.25 5.23
CA ILE A 401 -1.18 20.87 4.86
C ILE A 401 -1.08 20.59 3.37
N TRP A 402 -2.02 19.84 2.81
CA TRP A 402 -2.03 19.47 1.40
C TRP A 402 -2.06 20.70 0.49
N GLU A 403 -3.04 21.60 0.68
CA GLU A 403 -3.20 22.81 -0.14
C GLU A 403 -2.04 23.79 0.02
N VAL A 404 -1.57 24.00 1.26
CA VAL A 404 -0.39 24.84 1.52
C VAL A 404 0.85 24.26 0.86
N SER A 405 1.06 22.94 0.94
CA SER A 405 2.19 22.28 0.29
C SER A 405 2.12 22.40 -1.24
N LEU A 406 0.93 22.22 -1.83
CA LEU A 406 0.72 22.43 -3.26
C LEU A 406 1.04 23.88 -3.67
N SER A 407 0.57 24.87 -2.91
CA SER A 407 0.90 26.28 -3.19
C SER A 407 2.39 26.58 -3.08
N MET A 408 3.08 25.99 -2.09
CA MET A 408 4.52 26.16 -1.90
C MET A 408 5.31 25.52 -3.05
N ILE A 409 4.84 24.39 -3.56
CA ILE A 409 5.42 23.69 -4.70
C ILE A 409 5.20 24.47 -6.00
N SER A 410 3.97 24.94 -6.25
CA SER A 410 3.58 25.55 -7.51
C SER A 410 4.04 27.00 -7.63
N TYR A 411 4.00 27.78 -6.54
CA TYR A 411 4.30 29.21 -6.53
C TYR A 411 5.61 29.56 -5.80
N GLY A 412 6.25 28.60 -5.14
CA GLY A 412 7.51 28.84 -4.40
C GLY A 412 7.36 29.68 -3.13
N ARG A 413 6.12 29.95 -2.68
CA ARG A 413 5.83 30.77 -1.49
C ARG A 413 4.79 30.10 -0.60
N PHE A 414 4.89 30.38 0.70
CA PHE A 414 3.91 29.92 1.68
C PHE A 414 2.64 30.77 1.57
N VAL A 415 1.49 30.13 1.33
CA VAL A 415 0.19 30.79 1.21
C VAL A 415 -0.82 30.06 2.09
N ASN A 416 -1.51 30.78 2.97
CA ASN A 416 -2.58 30.21 3.77
C ASN A 416 -3.81 29.97 2.89
N ARG A 417 -4.09 28.72 2.55
CA ARG A 417 -5.13 28.33 1.59
C ARG A 417 -6.47 28.10 2.30
N GLY A 418 -7.55 28.46 1.61
CA GLY A 418 -8.93 28.30 2.09
C GLY A 418 -9.59 29.62 2.48
N VAL A 419 -10.90 29.57 2.71
CA VAL A 419 -11.74 30.73 3.08
C VAL A 419 -11.48 31.18 4.52
N LEU A 420 -11.11 30.24 5.39
CA LEU A 420 -10.91 30.46 6.81
C LEU A 420 -9.45 30.85 7.11
N HIS A 421 -9.21 31.56 8.22
CA HIS A 421 -7.85 32.02 8.59
C HIS A 421 -7.06 30.99 9.40
N GLY A 422 -7.74 30.10 10.12
CA GLY A 422 -7.11 29.03 10.88
C GLY A 422 -6.54 27.90 10.00
N PRO A 423 -5.76 26.98 10.59
CA PRO A 423 -5.13 25.87 9.88
C PRO A 423 -6.13 24.73 9.61
N TRP A 424 -7.28 25.06 9.01
CA TRP A 424 -8.33 24.12 8.69
C TRP A 424 -8.97 24.44 7.34
N ILE A 425 -9.13 23.41 6.51
CA ILE A 425 -9.95 23.49 5.31
C ILE A 425 -11.17 22.60 5.51
N PRO A 426 -12.36 23.19 5.80
CA PRO A 426 -13.54 22.45 6.25
C PRO A 426 -14.01 21.35 5.29
N ILE A 427 -13.86 21.56 3.99
CA ILE A 427 -14.38 20.64 2.97
C ILE A 427 -13.74 19.24 3.08
N TYR A 428 -12.46 19.17 3.46
CA TYR A 428 -11.77 17.91 3.72
C TYR A 428 -12.32 17.19 4.96
N GLY A 429 -12.58 17.94 6.03
CA GLY A 429 -13.19 17.41 7.25
C GLY A 429 -14.61 16.92 7.02
N PHE A 430 -15.47 17.76 6.44
CA PHE A 430 -16.85 17.43 6.13
C PHE A 430 -16.96 16.29 5.13
N GLY A 431 -16.18 16.29 4.03
CA GLY A 431 -16.16 15.21 3.05
C GLY A 431 -15.86 13.86 3.69
N CYS A 432 -14.79 13.78 4.49
CA CYS A 432 -14.42 12.55 5.19
C CYS A 432 -15.47 12.09 6.21
N VAL A 433 -16.01 13.01 7.02
CA VAL A 433 -17.04 12.69 8.01
C VAL A 433 -18.35 12.28 7.36
N LEU A 434 -18.78 12.94 6.27
CA LEU A 434 -20.00 12.59 5.56
C LEU A 434 -19.88 11.25 4.84
N ILE A 435 -18.72 10.95 4.24
CA ILE A 435 -18.43 9.59 3.74
C ILE A 435 -18.59 8.59 4.88
N LEU A 436 -17.95 8.85 6.03
CA LEU A 436 -18.03 7.96 7.18
C LEU A 436 -19.50 7.74 7.56
N LEU A 437 -20.26 8.80 7.82
CA LEU A 437 -21.61 8.68 8.37
C LEU A 437 -22.63 8.18 7.33
N LEU A 438 -22.69 8.78 6.15
CA LEU A 438 -23.76 8.51 5.17
C LEU A 438 -23.54 7.20 4.40
N LEU A 439 -22.29 6.78 4.19
CA LEU A 439 -21.98 5.60 3.39
C LEU A 439 -21.79 4.33 4.23
N LYS A 440 -22.12 4.35 5.53
CA LYS A 440 -21.99 3.20 6.44
C LYS A 440 -22.51 1.88 5.83
N ARG A 441 -23.66 1.91 5.15
CA ARG A 441 -24.30 0.72 4.55
C ARG A 441 -23.47 0.09 3.42
N PHE A 442 -22.58 0.85 2.77
CA PHE A 442 -21.80 0.42 1.61
C PHE A 442 -20.36 0.00 1.95
N ARG A 443 -19.88 0.27 3.17
CA ARG A 443 -18.50 -0.04 3.62
C ARG A 443 -18.07 -1.52 3.52
N MET A 444 -19.01 -2.46 3.41
CA MET A 444 -18.70 -3.88 3.17
C MET A 444 -18.57 -4.24 1.67
N ARG A 445 -18.84 -3.29 0.78
CA ARG A 445 -18.76 -3.43 -0.68
C ARG A 445 -17.83 -2.33 -1.24
N PRO A 446 -16.51 -2.52 -1.21
CA PRO A 446 -15.52 -1.47 -1.52
C PRO A 446 -15.73 -0.76 -2.85
N LYS A 447 -16.18 -1.47 -3.89
CA LYS A 447 -16.47 -0.87 -5.21
C LYS A 447 -17.63 0.11 -5.16
N VAL A 448 -18.69 -0.22 -4.40
CA VAL A 448 -19.87 0.64 -4.25
C VAL A 448 -19.53 1.83 -3.34
N GLU A 449 -18.80 1.58 -2.26
CA GLU A 449 -18.28 2.63 -1.37
C GLU A 449 -17.47 3.67 -2.16
N PHE A 450 -16.53 3.22 -3.01
CA PHE A 450 -15.72 4.10 -3.84
C PHE A 450 -16.59 4.96 -4.77
N SER A 451 -17.52 4.36 -5.51
CA SER A 451 -18.41 5.10 -6.41
C SER A 451 -19.29 6.10 -5.67
N MET A 452 -19.81 5.74 -4.49
CA MET A 452 -20.63 6.64 -3.68
C MET A 452 -19.80 7.75 -3.02
N ALA A 453 -18.55 7.49 -2.64
CA ALA A 453 -17.64 8.50 -2.14
C ALA A 453 -17.29 9.53 -3.21
N VAL A 454 -17.01 9.09 -4.44
CA VAL A 454 -16.80 9.95 -5.61
C VAL A 454 -18.02 10.86 -5.84
N LEU A 455 -19.23 10.28 -5.83
CA LEU A 455 -20.47 11.03 -6.01
C LEU A 455 -20.70 12.04 -4.89
N LEU A 456 -20.58 11.61 -3.63
CA LEU A 456 -20.83 12.43 -2.45
C LEU A 456 -19.86 13.60 -2.36
N CYS A 457 -18.55 13.34 -2.50
CA CYS A 457 -17.54 14.40 -2.54
C CYS A 457 -17.76 15.33 -3.73
N GLY A 458 -18.13 14.82 -4.90
CA GLY A 458 -18.44 15.68 -6.04
C GLY A 458 -19.61 16.61 -5.80
N CYS A 459 -20.68 16.14 -5.16
CA CYS A 459 -21.78 17.00 -4.75
C CYS A 459 -21.30 18.07 -3.75
N ILE A 460 -20.58 17.67 -2.71
CA ILE A 460 -20.07 18.60 -1.68
C ILE A 460 -19.18 19.67 -2.32
N GLU A 461 -18.23 19.27 -3.15
CA GLU A 461 -17.30 20.16 -3.84
C GLU A 461 -18.05 21.14 -4.74
N TYR A 462 -18.96 20.63 -5.59
CA TYR A 462 -19.71 21.47 -6.51
C TYR A 462 -20.57 22.50 -5.79
N PHE A 463 -21.35 22.06 -4.79
CA PHE A 463 -22.23 22.96 -4.05
C PHE A 463 -21.45 23.94 -3.16
N THR A 464 -20.34 23.51 -2.56
CA THR A 464 -19.51 24.44 -1.77
C THR A 464 -18.91 25.51 -2.67
N GLY A 465 -18.38 25.14 -3.84
CA GLY A 465 -17.86 26.11 -4.82
C GLY A 465 -18.95 27.08 -5.29
N LEU A 466 -20.16 26.58 -5.57
CA LEU A 466 -21.30 27.40 -5.96
C LEU A 466 -21.71 28.39 -4.84
N VAL A 467 -21.83 27.90 -3.61
CA VAL A 467 -22.21 28.75 -2.47
C VAL A 467 -21.16 29.82 -2.21
N LEU A 468 -19.87 29.48 -2.29
CA LEU A 468 -18.80 30.46 -2.10
C LEU A 468 -18.83 31.55 -3.16
N GLU A 469 -19.01 31.17 -4.43
CA GLU A 469 -19.10 32.11 -5.54
C GLU A 469 -20.32 33.05 -5.41
N LEU A 470 -21.47 32.51 -4.99
CA LEU A 470 -22.69 33.30 -4.78
C LEU A 470 -22.59 34.24 -3.57
N THR A 471 -21.90 33.83 -2.51
CA THR A 471 -21.82 34.60 -1.25
C THR A 471 -20.66 35.60 -1.21
N HIS A 472 -19.63 35.42 -2.05
CA HIS A 472 -18.42 36.25 -2.04
C HIS A 472 -18.16 36.96 -3.39
N ASN A 473 -19.21 37.53 -3.99
CA ASN A 473 -19.12 38.38 -5.18
C ASN A 473 -18.42 37.73 -6.39
N GLY A 474 -18.63 36.43 -6.63
CA GLY A 474 -18.06 35.72 -7.77
C GLY A 474 -16.63 35.21 -7.56
N GLN A 475 -16.06 35.35 -6.36
CA GLN A 475 -14.73 34.84 -6.05
C GLN A 475 -14.67 33.31 -6.04
N LYS A 476 -13.59 32.76 -6.59
CA LYS A 476 -13.34 31.32 -6.64
C LYS A 476 -12.08 30.97 -5.83
N TRP A 477 -12.22 30.07 -4.85
CA TRP A 477 -11.08 29.52 -4.09
C TRP A 477 -10.37 28.38 -4.83
N TRP A 478 -11.06 27.76 -5.78
CA TRP A 478 -10.51 26.81 -6.73
C TRP A 478 -11.21 26.94 -8.08
N ASP A 479 -10.47 26.65 -9.15
CA ASP A 479 -11.01 26.61 -10.50
C ASP A 479 -10.36 25.47 -11.28
N TYR A 480 -11.19 24.53 -11.74
CA TYR A 480 -10.82 23.37 -12.56
C TYR A 480 -11.09 23.59 -14.04
N THR A 481 -11.25 24.83 -14.50
CA THR A 481 -11.41 25.15 -15.92
C THR A 481 -10.23 24.60 -16.73
N GLY A 482 -10.53 23.82 -17.76
CA GLY A 482 -9.53 23.16 -18.62
C GLY A 482 -9.02 21.81 -18.10
N TYR A 483 -9.53 21.31 -16.96
CA TYR A 483 -9.28 19.94 -16.52
C TYR A 483 -10.20 18.95 -17.25
N PHE A 484 -9.77 17.69 -17.34
CA PHE A 484 -10.55 16.63 -17.97
C PHE A 484 -11.90 16.41 -17.26
N LEU A 485 -12.98 16.46 -18.04
CA LEU A 485 -14.37 16.37 -17.55
C LEU A 485 -14.64 17.34 -16.39
N ASN A 486 -14.26 18.61 -16.56
CA ASN A 486 -14.65 19.66 -15.63
C ASN A 486 -16.14 20.04 -15.81
N LEU A 487 -16.80 20.38 -14.71
CA LEU A 487 -18.16 20.91 -14.70
C LEU A 487 -18.13 22.32 -14.10
N ASP A 488 -18.38 23.32 -14.94
CA ASP A 488 -18.37 24.76 -14.62
C ASP A 488 -17.14 25.24 -13.83
N GLY A 489 -15.99 24.57 -14.01
CA GLY A 489 -14.78 24.83 -13.24
C GLY A 489 -14.84 24.47 -11.75
N ARG A 490 -15.92 23.88 -11.23
CA ARG A 490 -16.07 23.60 -9.79
C ARG A 490 -15.62 22.19 -9.38
N ILE A 491 -15.76 21.23 -10.29
CA ILE A 491 -15.30 19.84 -10.11
C ILE A 491 -14.65 19.34 -11.40
N CYS A 492 -13.79 18.32 -11.30
CA CYS A 492 -13.23 17.61 -12.45
C CYS A 492 -13.08 16.11 -12.16
N ALA A 493 -13.05 15.27 -13.19
CA ALA A 493 -12.96 13.82 -13.01
C ALA A 493 -11.71 13.38 -12.23
N GLU A 494 -10.57 14.03 -12.48
CA GLU A 494 -9.32 13.73 -11.76
C GLU A 494 -9.45 13.98 -10.25
N GLY A 495 -9.95 15.16 -9.86
CA GLY A 495 -10.16 15.52 -8.45
C GLY A 495 -11.15 14.58 -7.77
N LEU A 496 -12.24 14.24 -8.46
CA LEU A 496 -13.23 13.31 -7.95
C LEU A 496 -12.66 11.90 -7.70
N LEU A 497 -11.80 11.40 -8.59
CA LEU A 497 -11.12 10.11 -8.38
C LEU A 497 -10.15 10.15 -7.20
N VAL A 498 -9.41 11.26 -7.02
CA VAL A 498 -8.54 11.47 -5.85
C VAL A 498 -9.37 11.45 -4.57
N PHE A 499 -10.52 12.13 -4.54
CA PHE A 499 -11.43 12.12 -3.40
C PHE A 499 -12.00 10.73 -3.13
N GLY A 500 -12.32 9.95 -4.18
CA GLY A 500 -12.72 8.56 -4.04
C GLY A 500 -11.63 7.70 -3.37
N VAL A 501 -10.38 7.78 -3.83
CA VAL A 501 -9.25 7.04 -3.24
C VAL A 501 -8.97 7.51 -1.81
N GLY A 502 -8.97 8.83 -1.58
CA GLY A 502 -8.81 9.44 -0.25
C GLY A 502 -9.89 9.01 0.73
N GLY A 503 -11.15 8.97 0.28
CA GLY A 503 -12.28 8.48 1.05
C GLY A 503 -12.14 7.01 1.45
N MET A 504 -11.67 6.16 0.53
CA MET A 504 -11.38 4.76 0.82
C MET A 504 -10.23 4.61 1.83
N ALA A 505 -9.13 5.36 1.65
CA ALA A 505 -8.03 5.37 2.62
C ALA A 505 -8.51 5.84 4.00
N PHE A 506 -9.40 6.83 4.03
CA PHE A 506 -9.96 7.35 5.27
C PHE A 506 -10.82 6.31 6.00
N VAL A 507 -11.82 5.72 5.34
CA VAL A 507 -12.75 4.76 5.96
C VAL A 507 -12.08 3.47 6.39
N TYR A 508 -11.16 2.93 5.59
CA TYR A 508 -10.59 1.60 5.83
C TYR A 508 -9.31 1.64 6.67
N VAL A 509 -8.64 2.80 6.78
CA VAL A 509 -7.36 2.91 7.48
C VAL A 509 -7.36 4.06 8.48
N ILE A 510 -7.53 5.31 8.02
CA ILE A 510 -7.25 6.50 8.86
C ILE A 510 -8.28 6.63 10.00
N ALA A 511 -9.58 6.60 9.70
CA ALA A 511 -10.64 6.72 10.71
C ALA A 511 -10.56 5.59 11.76
N PRO A 512 -10.39 4.30 11.38
CA PRO A 512 -10.03 3.24 12.31
C PRO A 512 -8.86 3.54 13.24
N LEU A 513 -7.74 4.04 12.71
CA LEU A 513 -6.54 4.35 13.50
C LEU A 513 -6.79 5.51 14.47
N ILE A 514 -7.49 6.55 14.02
CA ILE A 514 -7.89 7.68 14.87
C ILE A 514 -8.80 7.18 16.00
N ASP A 515 -9.84 6.41 15.69
CA ASP A 515 -10.77 5.88 16.70
C ASP A 515 -10.06 5.01 17.73
N ASN A 516 -9.08 4.21 17.31
CA ASN A 516 -8.27 3.41 18.22
C ASN A 516 -7.51 4.28 19.21
N TRP A 517 -6.80 5.29 18.69
CA TRP A 517 -6.06 6.27 19.48
C TRP A 517 -6.98 7.05 20.43
N VAL A 518 -8.14 7.52 19.94
CA VAL A 518 -9.12 8.25 20.74
C VAL A 518 -9.62 7.40 21.89
N LYS A 519 -10.02 6.14 21.65
CA LYS A 519 -10.51 5.24 22.71
C LYS A 519 -9.46 4.89 23.77
N GLU A 520 -8.17 4.95 23.45
CA GLU A 520 -7.08 4.77 24.43
C GLU A 520 -6.84 6.03 25.27
N HIS A 521 -7.01 7.20 24.66
CA HIS A 521 -6.76 8.49 25.29
C HIS A 521 -8.04 9.22 25.70
N LEU A 522 -9.19 8.52 25.67
CA LEU A 522 -10.49 9.11 25.93
C LEU A 522 -10.57 9.53 27.40
N ASN A 523 -10.33 10.82 27.63
CA ASN A 523 -10.37 11.42 28.95
C ASN A 523 -11.06 12.79 28.87
N LYS A 524 -11.31 13.39 30.05
CA LYS A 524 -11.91 14.73 30.14
C LYS A 524 -11.09 15.77 29.36
N ARG A 525 -9.75 15.67 29.35
CA ARG A 525 -8.86 16.62 28.66
C ARG A 525 -9.07 16.60 27.15
N LEU A 526 -9.14 15.43 26.52
CA LEU A 526 -9.38 15.30 25.08
C LEU A 526 -10.76 15.83 24.69
N SER A 527 -11.77 15.58 25.52
CA SER A 527 -13.12 16.11 25.30
C SER A 527 -13.15 17.64 25.41
N THR A 528 -12.45 18.21 26.40
CA THR A 528 -12.29 19.67 26.54
C THR A 528 -11.51 20.25 25.37
N ALA A 529 -10.44 19.59 24.90
CA ALA A 529 -9.69 20.05 23.73
C ALA A 529 -10.55 20.09 22.46
N CYS A 530 -11.39 19.07 22.23
CA CYS A 530 -12.34 19.06 21.11
C CYS A 530 -13.35 20.21 21.22
N LEU A 531 -13.83 20.51 22.43
CA LEU A 531 -14.72 21.65 22.67
C LEU A 531 -14.04 22.98 22.36
N VAL A 532 -12.81 23.18 22.83
CA VAL A 532 -12.02 24.38 22.54
C VAL A 532 -11.79 24.54 21.05
N LEU A 533 -11.39 23.48 20.35
CA LEU A 533 -11.23 23.50 18.89
C LEU A 533 -12.52 23.85 18.16
N LEU A 534 -13.66 23.34 18.64
CA LEU A 534 -14.98 23.66 18.07
C LEU A 534 -15.36 25.13 18.28
N LEU A 535 -15.05 25.71 19.44
CA LEU A 535 -15.26 27.13 19.69
C LEU A 535 -14.35 28.02 18.82
N LEU A 536 -13.07 27.68 18.70
CA LEU A 536 -12.12 28.40 17.84
C LEU A 536 -12.51 28.33 16.37
N PHE A 537 -12.88 27.14 15.90
CA PHE A 537 -13.37 26.94 14.55
C PHE A 537 -14.65 27.73 14.29
N GLY A 538 -15.61 27.72 15.23
CA GLY A 538 -16.83 28.50 15.13
C GLY A 538 -16.55 30.02 15.08
N ALA A 539 -15.63 30.51 15.91
CA ALA A 539 -15.22 31.91 15.90
C ALA A 539 -14.60 32.33 14.56
N ASP A 540 -13.75 31.49 13.98
CA ASP A 540 -13.13 31.74 12.67
C ASP A 540 -14.14 31.66 11.52
N VAL A 541 -15.08 30.70 11.55
CA VAL A 541 -16.18 30.66 10.57
C VAL A 541 -17.01 31.94 10.61
N VAL A 542 -17.34 32.43 11.82
CA VAL A 542 -18.10 33.69 11.97
C VAL A 542 -17.28 34.88 11.50
N TYR A 543 -15.99 34.95 11.85
CA TYR A 543 -15.11 36.04 11.43
C TYR A 543 -14.89 36.05 9.92
N SER A 544 -14.53 34.91 9.32
CA SER A 544 -14.32 34.76 7.89
C SER A 544 -15.57 34.94 7.04
N HIS A 545 -16.77 34.82 7.63
CA HIS A 545 -17.99 35.20 6.93
C HIS A 545 -18.01 36.70 6.60
N PHE A 546 -17.42 37.54 7.45
CA PHE A 546 -17.31 38.99 7.23
C PHE A 546 -16.00 39.37 6.54
N GLU A 547 -14.89 38.74 6.95
CA GLU A 547 -13.55 39.00 6.41
C GLU A 547 -12.92 37.70 5.89
N PRO A 548 -13.34 37.23 4.70
CA PRO A 548 -12.84 35.98 4.13
C PRO A 548 -11.35 36.08 3.81
N ASN A 549 -10.63 34.97 3.96
CA ASN A 549 -9.24 34.91 3.56
C ASN A 549 -9.13 34.91 2.02
N VAL A 550 -8.66 36.02 1.48
CA VAL A 550 -8.54 36.33 0.05
C VAL A 550 -7.15 36.89 -0.24
N GLY A 551 -6.66 36.68 -1.46
CA GLY A 551 -5.36 37.21 -1.87
C GLY A 551 -4.68 36.38 -2.94
N GLU A 552 -3.54 36.88 -3.40
CA GLU A 552 -2.77 36.23 -4.46
C GLU A 552 -2.35 34.81 -4.02
N GLY A 553 -2.74 33.79 -4.79
CA GLY A 553 -2.47 32.39 -4.47
C GLY A 553 -3.49 31.74 -3.51
N VAL A 554 -4.46 32.50 -2.97
CA VAL A 554 -5.58 32.00 -2.15
C VAL A 554 -6.84 31.85 -3.01
N THR A 555 -7.17 32.89 -3.78
CA THR A 555 -8.31 32.94 -4.72
C THR A 555 -7.81 33.11 -6.15
N GLY A 556 -8.56 32.58 -7.12
CA GLY A 556 -8.28 32.63 -8.56
C GLY A 556 -8.87 33.83 -9.28
#